data_AF-A0A7V3P9F7-F1
#
_entry.id   AF-A0A7V3P9F7-F1
#
_cell.length_a   1.000
_cell.length_b   1.000
_cell.length_c   1.000
_cell.angle_alpha   90.00
_cell.angle_beta   90.00
_cell.angle_gamma   90.00
#
_symmetry.space_group_name_H-M   'P 1'
#
loop_
_entity.id
_entity.type
_entity.pdbx_description
1 polymer ?
#
loop_
_entity_poly.entity_id
_entity_poly.type
_entity_poly.pdbx_seq_one_letter_code
_entity_poly.pdbx_strand_id
1 'polypeptide(L)' 'MTSLIAGIDIGTNATKCIICDSQGRVVAQSRRDYQLDYPHKGWAEQDAESLWQAVVATLRDAASKAKAAGPVLA' A
#
# COMPACT_ATOMS: atom_id res chain seq x y z
N MET A 1 -5.31 18.98 15.13
CA MET A 1 -5.05 17.61 14.64
C MET A 1 -4.39 17.74 13.28
N THR A 2 -3.30 17.02 13.03
CA THR A 2 -2.66 17.00 11.71
C THR A 2 -3.41 15.98 10.85
N SER A 3 -3.95 16.41 9.71
CA SER A 3 -4.55 15.49 8.74
C SER A 3 -3.45 14.66 8.10
N LEU A 4 -3.62 13.34 8.11
CA LEU A 4 -2.75 12.40 7.39
C LEU A 4 -3.49 11.86 6.16
N ILE A 5 -2.77 11.73 5.06
CA ILE A 5 -3.26 11.22 3.77
C ILE A 5 -2.56 9.89 3.49
N ALA A 6 -3.33 8.86 3.13
CA ALA A 6 -2.78 7.59 2.65
C ALA A 6 -2.72 7.56 1.12
N GLY A 7 -1.57 7.19 0.55
CA GLY A 7 -1.40 6.89 -0.87
C GLY A 7 -1.13 5.41 -1.06
N ILE A 8 -1.83 4.78 -2.02
CA ILE A 8 -1.68 3.35 -2.35
C ILE A 8 -1.23 3.25 -3.80
N ASP A 9 -0.08 2.61 -4.02
CA ASP A 9 0.52 2.35 -5.33
C ASP A 9 0.52 0.83 -5.57
N ILE A 10 -0.38 0.37 -6.44
CA ILE A 10 -0.52 -1.05 -6.82
C ILE A 10 0.32 -1.27 -8.07
N GLY A 11 1.53 -1.79 -7.87
CA GLY A 11 2.45 -2.10 -8.95
C GLY A 11 2.26 -3.50 -9.51
N THR A 12 3.12 -3.86 -10.47
CA THR A 12 3.10 -5.19 -11.08
C THR A 12 3.44 -6.27 -10.05
N ASN A 13 4.50 -6.12 -9.26
CA ASN A 13 4.97 -7.17 -8.35
C ASN A 13 4.76 -6.85 -6.87
N ALA A 14 4.18 -5.69 -6.55
CA ALA A 14 4.02 -5.24 -5.19
C ALA A 14 3.03 -4.10 -5.05
N THR A 15 2.36 -4.04 -3.91
CA THR A 15 1.64 -2.86 -3.44
C THR A 15 2.50 -2.13 -2.43
N LYS A 16 2.53 -0.80 -2.54
CA LYS A 16 3.10 0.08 -1.53
C LYS A 16 2.00 0.96 -0.96
N CYS A 17 2.08 1.24 0.34
CA CYS A 17 1.28 2.28 0.96
C CYS A 17 2.22 3.28 1.63
N ILE A 18 1.96 4.56 1.41
CA ILE A 18 2.60 5.66 2.12
C ILE A 18 1.54 6.43 2.90
N ILE A 19 1.93 6.98 4.05
CA ILE A 19 1.14 7.97 4.76
C ILE A 19 1.98 9.24 4.81
N CYS A 20 1.39 10.37 4.44
CA CYS A 20 2.02 11.68 4.50
C CYS A 20 1.17 12.69 5.27
N ASP A 21 1.81 13.74 5.76
CA ASP A 21 1.10 14.90 6.32
C ASP A 21 0.70 15.92 5.24
N SER A 22 -0.01 16.98 5.64
CA SER A 22 -0.46 18.05 4.73
C SER A 22 0.68 18.85 4.07
N GLN A 23 1.92 18.68 4.51
CA GLN A 23 3.12 19.28 3.91
C GLN A 23 3.82 18.32 2.94
N GLY A 24 3.26 17.13 2.72
CA GLY A 24 3.81 16.10 1.85
C GLY A 24 4.95 15.31 2.50
N ARG A 25 5.20 15.45 3.80
CA ARG A 25 6.25 14.67 4.48
C ARG A 25 5.75 13.26 4.73
N VAL A 26 6.51 12.26 4.27
CA VAL A 26 6.19 10.85 4.51
C VAL A 26 6.41 10.54 6.00
N VAL A 27 5.33 10.14 6.68
CA VAL A 27 5.35 9.76 8.10
C VAL A 27 5.47 8.25 8.28
N ALA A 28 4.98 7.46 7.33
CA ALA A 28 5.08 6.01 7.36
C ALA A 28 5.00 5.43 5.95
N GLN A 29 5.58 4.24 5.78
CA GLN A 29 5.46 3.47 4.55
C GLN A 29 5.44 1.97 4.84
N SER A 30 4.81 1.23 3.93
CA SER A 30 4.77 -0.22 3.91
C SER A 30 4.79 -0.71 2.46
N ARG A 31 5.21 -1.97 2.30
CA ARG A 31 5.29 -2.63 1.00
C ARG A 31 4.98 -4.10 1.20
N ARG A 32 4.26 -4.69 0.24
CA ARG A 32 4.04 -6.13 0.19
C ARG A 32 4.15 -6.59 -1.26
N ASP A 33 5.05 -7.54 -1.49
CA ASP A 33 5.24 -8.16 -2.79
C ASP A 33 4.20 -9.29 -3.00
N TYR A 34 3.88 -9.57 -4.25
CA TYR A 34 3.05 -10.69 -4.70
C TYR A 34 3.54 -11.17 -6.06
N GLN A 35 3.15 -12.40 -6.41
CA GLN A 35 3.59 -13.04 -7.64
C GLN A 35 2.68 -12.67 -8.82
N LEU A 36 3.27 -12.71 -10.02
CA LEU A 36 2.55 -12.75 -11.29
C LEU A 36 2.51 -14.19 -11.77
N ASP A 37 1.36 -14.58 -12.30
CA ASP A 37 1.21 -15.86 -12.96
C ASP A 37 1.51 -15.71 -14.46
N TYR A 38 2.28 -16.66 -14.99
CA TYR A 38 2.64 -16.73 -16.41
C TYR A 38 2.18 -18.08 -16.99
N PRO A 39 0.85 -18.32 -17.10
CA PRO A 39 0.33 -19.62 -17.52
C PRO A 39 0.73 -19.97 -18.97
N HIS A 40 0.94 -18.95 -19.80
CA HIS A 40 1.32 -19.10 -21.20
C HIS A 40 2.41 -18.09 -21.61
N LYS A 41 3.11 -18.38 -22.71
CA LYS A 41 4.13 -17.49 -23.25
C LYS A 41 3.51 -16.15 -23.64
N GLY A 42 4.02 -15.06 -23.06
CA GLY A 42 3.57 -13.70 -23.32
C GLY A 42 2.36 -13.26 -22.51
N TRP A 43 1.86 -14.09 -21.60
CA TRP A 43 0.76 -13.76 -20.70
C TRP A 43 1.30 -13.36 -19.32
N ALA A 44 0.61 -12.44 -18.67
CA ALA A 44 0.87 -12.02 -17.30
C ALA A 44 -0.47 -11.82 -16.60
N GLU A 45 -0.72 -12.60 -15.55
CA GLU A 45 -1.96 -12.57 -14.79
C GLU A 45 -1.67 -12.17 -13.34
N GLN A 46 -2.61 -11.43 -12.74
CA GLN A 46 -2.59 -11.06 -11.33
C GLN A 46 -3.90 -11.51 -10.70
N ASP A 47 -3.79 -12.23 -9.58
CA ASP A 47 -4.94 -12.61 -8.77
C ASP A 47 -5.49 -11.39 -8.00
N ALA A 48 -6.78 -11.09 -8.21
CA ALA A 48 -7.44 -9.92 -7.62
C ALA A 48 -7.48 -9.99 -6.07
N GLU A 49 -7.62 -11.19 -5.51
CA GLU A 49 -7.62 -11.37 -4.06
C GLU A 49 -6.23 -11.07 -3.48
N SER A 50 -5.17 -11.53 -4.13
CA SER A 50 -3.79 -11.23 -3.77
C SER A 50 -3.48 -9.73 -3.80
N LEU A 51 -3.97 -9.02 -4.83
CA LEU A 51 -3.87 -7.54 -4.89
C LEU A 51 -4.60 -6.89 -3.71
N TRP A 52 -5.84 -7.30 -3.44
CA TRP A 52 -6.65 -6.76 -2.34
C TRP A 52 -6.01 -7.02 -0.97
N GLN A 53 -5.54 -8.23 -0.72
CA GLN A 53 -4.84 -8.57 0.52
C GLN A 53 -3.52 -7.80 0.68
N ALA A 54 -2.85 -7.45 -0.43
CA ALA A 54 -1.68 -6.59 -0.39
C ALA A 54 -2.04 -5.15 -0.01
N VAL A 55 -3.12 -4.60 -0.57
CA VAL A 55 -3.65 -3.27 -0.21
C VAL A 55 -4.01 -3.19 1.27
N VAL A 56 -4.83 -4.12 1.76
CA VAL A 56 -5.29 -4.12 3.16
C VAL A 56 -4.11 -4.28 4.13
N ALA A 57 -3.17 -5.20 3.83
CA ALA A 57 -2.02 -5.42 4.68
C ALA A 57 -1.09 -4.21 4.73
N THR A 58 -0.80 -3.60 3.57
CA THR A 58 0.07 -2.42 3.51
C THR A 58 -0.56 -1.21 4.20
N LEU A 59 -1.85 -0.95 3.99
CA LEU A 59 -2.55 0.14 4.67
C LEU A 59 -2.54 -0.04 6.19
N ARG A 60 -2.83 -1.25 6.69
CA ARG A 60 -2.81 -1.54 8.14
C ARG A 60 -1.42 -1.36 8.73
N ASP A 61 -0.38 -1.86 8.05
CA ASP A 61 1.01 -1.74 8.49
C ASP A 61 1.47 -0.28 8.52
N ALA A 62 1.20 0.48 7.45
CA ALA A 62 1.52 1.90 7.40
C ALA A 62 0.77 2.70 8.47
N ALA A 63 -0.53 2.44 8.66
CA ALA A 63 -1.33 3.10 9.69
C ALA A 63 -0.83 2.77 11.10
N SER A 64 -0.43 1.52 11.35
CA SER A 64 0.18 1.11 12.62
C SER A 64 1.49 1.87 12.89
N LYS A 65 2.35 1.99 11.88
CA LYS A 65 3.60 2.77 11.95
C LYS A 65 3.33 4.27 12.16
N ALA A 66 2.25 4.79 11.58
CA ALA A 66 1.83 6.18 11.71
C ALA A 66 1.08 6.50 13.02
N LYS A 67 0.76 5.52 13.87
CA LYS A 67 -0.02 5.75 15.13
C LYS A 67 0.62 6.76 16.10
N ALA A 68 1.89 7.12 15.91
CA ALA A 68 2.54 8.20 16.64
C ALA A 68 2.22 9.62 16.10
N ALA A 69 1.56 9.75 14.94
CA ALA A 69 1.45 11.00 14.18
C ALA A 69 0.02 11.59 14.07
N GLY A 70 -1.05 10.81 14.34
CA GLY A 70 -2.44 11.30 14.28
C GLY A 70 -3.41 10.36 13.55
N PRO A 71 -4.70 10.72 13.41
CA PRO A 71 -5.69 9.93 12.67
C PRO A 71 -5.42 9.98 11.15
N VAL A 72 -5.54 8.82 10.49
CA VAL A 72 -5.41 8.66 9.04
C VAL A 72 -6.78 8.90 8.39
N LEU A 73 -6.87 9.84 7.45
CA LEU A 73 -8.04 10.02 6.61
C LEU A 73 -7.90 9.11 5.38
N ALA A 74 -8.96 8.36 5.07
CA ALA A 74 -9.05 7.49 3.91
C ALA A 74 -9.56 8.29 2.70
#